data_AF-A0A6C0BQF7-F1
#
_entry.id   AF-A0A6C0BQF7-F1
#
_cell.length_a   1.000
_cell.length_b   1.000
_cell.length_c   1.000
_cell.angle_alpha   90.00
_cell.angle_beta   90.00
_cell.angle_gamma   90.00
#
_symmetry.space_group_name_H-M   'P 1'
#
loop_
_entity.id
_entity.type
_entity.pdbx_description
1 polymer ?
#
loop_
_entity_poly.entity_id
_entity_poly.type
_entity_poly.pdbx_seq_one_letter_code
_entity_poly.pdbx_strand_id
1 'polypeptide(L)' 'MIIPIKCFTCGNVIADKYRFFKRQVSELKAKKGEYNSDNVVYLTENTKDKTPEGIVMDELGLTRQCCRRHLLTHVDIE' A
#
# COMPACT_ATOMS: atom_id res chain seq x y z
N MET A 1 -13.64 3.48 -8.27
CA MET A 1 -14.73 3.35 -7.29
C MET A 1 -14.13 3.75 -5.97
N ILE A 2 -14.89 4.43 -5.12
CA ILE A 2 -14.36 5.01 -3.89
C ILE A 2 -13.98 3.91 -2.87
N ILE A 3 -12.85 4.09 -2.19
CA ILE A 3 -12.42 3.19 -1.10
C ILE A 3 -13.44 3.18 0.04
N PRO A 4 -13.74 2.04 0.66
CA PRO A 4 -14.66 1.99 1.80
C PRO A 4 -14.23 2.93 2.93
N ILE A 5 -15.20 3.58 3.59
CA ILE A 5 -14.97 4.54 4.68
C ILE A 5 -14.24 3.89 5.86
N LYS A 6 -14.68 2.68 6.23
CA LYS A 6 -14.12 1.84 7.30
C LYS A 6 -13.76 0.47 6.75
N CYS A 7 -12.78 -0.18 7.38
CA CYS A 7 -12.45 -1.57 7.09
C CYS A 7 -13.57 -2.51 7.55
N PHE A 8 -13.99 -3.43 6.68
CA PHE A 8 -15.09 -4.37 6.93
C PHE A 8 -14.86 -5.31 8.12
N THR A 9 -13.60 -5.57 8.49
CA THR A 9 -13.26 -6.49 9.58
C THR A 9 -12.97 -5.78 10.89
N CYS A 10 -12.15 -4.72 10.85
CA CYS A 10 -11.63 -4.05 12.05
C CYS A 10 -12.46 -2.82 12.46
N GLY A 11 -13.31 -2.29 11.57
CA GLY A 11 -14.04 -1.03 11.80
C GLY A 11 -13.17 0.23 11.79
N ASN A 12 -11.85 0.10 11.60
CA ASN A 12 -10.93 1.24 11.55
C ASN A 12 -11.24 2.13 10.34
N VAL A 13 -11.11 3.45 10.51
CA VAL A 13 -11.31 4.43 9.44
C VAL A 13 -10.09 4.41 8.51
N ILE A 14 -10.34 4.27 7.20
CA ILE A 14 -9.30 4.09 6.18
C ILE A 14 -9.44 5.05 4.98
N ALA A 15 -10.63 5.62 4.73
CA ALA A 15 -10.86 6.43 3.53
C ALA A 15 -10.07 7.74 3.50
N ASP A 16 -9.79 8.33 4.65
CA ASP A 16 -8.94 9.51 4.83
C ASP A 16 -7.48 9.25 4.44
N LYS A 17 -7.02 8.00 4.53
CA LYS A 17 -5.61 7.61 4.37
C LYS A 17 -5.23 7.27 2.93
N TYR A 18 -6.18 6.90 2.07
CA TYR A 18 -5.87 6.32 0.75
C TYR A 18 -5.12 7.27 -0.19
N ARG A 19 -5.52 8.56 -0.25
CA ARG A 19 -4.83 9.55 -1.10
C ARG A 19 -3.39 9.79 -0.66
N PHE A 20 -3.18 9.89 0.67
CA PHE A 20 -1.85 10.01 1.24
C PHE A 20 -0.99 8.78 0.92
N PHE A 21 -1.55 7.58 1.08
CA PHE A 21 -0.87 6.33 0.73
C PHE A 21 -0.42 6.32 -0.74
N LYS A 22 -1.30 6.63 -1.70
CA LYS A 22 -0.95 6.69 -3.13
C LYS A 22 0.19 7.68 -3.40
N ARG A 23 0.14 8.87 -2.82
CA ARG A 23 1.17 9.90 -2.99
C ARG A 23 2.53 9.44 -2.45
N GLN A 24 2.58 8.99 -1.20
CA GLN A 24 3.83 8.56 -0.57
C GLN A 24 4.44 7.34 -1.27
N VAL A 25 3.63 6.36 -1.66
CA VAL A 25 4.12 5.19 -2.41
C VAL A 25 4.72 5.60 -3.74
N SER A 26 4.08 6.53 -4.47
CA SER A 26 4.62 7.06 -5.72
C SER A 26 5.96 7.76 -5.52
N GLU A 27 6.09 8.58 -4.46
CA GLU A 27 7.33 9.28 -4.12
C GLU A 27 8.46 8.30 -3.75
N LEU A 28 8.17 7.26 -2.97
CA LEU A 28 9.16 6.25 -2.59
C LEU A 28 9.60 5.38 -3.78
N LYS A 29 8.67 5.03 -4.68
CA LYS A 29 8.99 4.31 -5.91
C LYS A 29 9.88 5.15 -6.84
N ALA A 30 9.60 6.44 -6.97
CA ALA A 30 10.44 7.37 -7.73
C ALA A 30 11.86 7.45 -7.17
N LYS A 31 12.02 7.49 -5.84
CA LYS A 31 13.33 7.52 -5.17
C LYS A 31 14.13 6.23 -5.37
N LYS A 32 13.48 5.07 -5.35
CA LYS A 32 14.14 3.78 -5.57
C LYS A 32 14.51 3.52 -7.03
N GLY A 33 14.03 4.32 -7.98
CA GLY A 33 14.26 4.10 -9.42
C GLY A 33 13.57 2.85 -9.96
N GLU A 34 12.75 2.17 -9.16
CA GLU A 34 11.97 0.99 -9.54
C GLU A 34 10.68 1.43 -10.23
N TYR A 35 10.79 1.83 -11.50
CA TYR A 35 9.65 2.06 -12.38
C TYR A 35 9.79 1.22 -13.64
N ASN A 36 9.59 -0.10 -13.53
CA ASN A 36 9.33 -0.96 -14.67
C ASN A 36 8.22 -1.92 -14.28
N SER A 37 7.10 -1.91 -15.03
CA SER A 37 5.92 -2.76 -14.81
C SER A 37 6.21 -4.26 -14.94
N ASP A 38 7.38 -4.62 -15.47
CA ASP A 38 7.64 -5.98 -15.96
C ASP A 38 8.64 -6.77 -15.09
N ASN A 39 9.21 -6.14 -14.05
CA ASN A 39 10.12 -6.84 -13.13
C ASN A 39 9.37 -7.35 -11.91
N VAL A 40 8.88 -8.59 -11.99
CA VAL A 40 8.34 -9.31 -10.82
C VAL A 40 9.49 -9.61 -9.88
N VAL A 41 9.59 -8.86 -8.79
CA VAL A 41 10.57 -9.12 -7.72
C VAL A 41 10.06 -10.29 -6.89
N TYR A 42 10.74 -11.43 -6.99
CA TYR A 42 10.44 -12.61 -6.18
C TYR A 42 11.11 -12.51 -4.81
N LEU A 43 10.46 -13.06 -3.78
CA LEU A 43 11.08 -13.26 -2.47
C LEU A 43 12.22 -14.27 -2.60
N THR A 44 13.47 -13.79 -2.61
CA THR A 44 14.69 -14.59 -2.54
C THR A 44 15.45 -14.25 -1.27
N GLU A 45 16.47 -15.05 -0.91
CA GLU A 45 17.30 -14.78 0.28
C GLU A 45 17.96 -13.39 0.24
N ASN A 46 18.27 -12.90 -0.96
CA ASN A 46 18.91 -11.60 -1.20
C ASN A 46 17.90 -10.43 -1.28
N THR A 47 16.60 -10.70 -1.37
CA THR A 47 15.57 -9.68 -1.60
C THR A 47 14.42 -9.89 -0.62
N LYS A 48 14.72 -9.67 0.67
CA LYS A 48 13.78 -9.79 1.79
C LYS A 48 13.27 -8.43 2.30
N ASP A 49 13.63 -7.34 1.62
CA ASP A 49 13.33 -6.01 2.10
C ASP A 49 11.84 -5.67 2.02
N LYS A 50 11.39 -4.79 2.93
CA LYS A 50 10.02 -4.30 2.91
C LYS A 50 9.77 -3.48 1.65
N THR A 51 8.63 -3.74 1.02
CA THR A 51 8.17 -2.95 -0.12
C THR A 51 7.82 -1.53 0.32
N PRO A 52 7.90 -0.54 -0.60
CA PRO A 52 7.46 0.83 -0.32
C PRO A 52 6.04 0.91 0.24
N GLU A 53 5.11 0.11 -0.28
CA GLU A 53 3.74 0.01 0.22
C GLU A 53 3.70 -0.44 1.68
N GLY A 54 4.53 -1.44 2.03
CA GLY A 54 4.68 -1.93 3.40
C GLY A 54 5.13 -0.84 4.37
N ILE A 55 6.13 -0.05 3.98
CA ILE A 55 6.69 1.03 4.79
C ILE A 55 5.64 2.13 5.03
N VAL A 56 4.95 2.58 3.97
CA VAL A 56 3.92 3.63 4.10
C VAL A 56 2.73 3.16 4.95
N MET A 57 2.34 1.89 4.85
CA MET A 57 1.29 1.34 5.71
C MET A 57 1.72 1.23 7.18
N ASP A 58 3.00 0.97 7.45
CA ASP A 58 3.57 0.99 8.80
C ASP A 58 3.53 2.42 9.37
N GLU A 59 3.93 3.42 8.59
CA GLU A 59 3.88 4.85 8.95
C GLU A 59 2.45 5.33 9.26
N LEU A 60 1.45 4.82 8.54
CA LEU A 60 0.03 5.11 8.76
C LEU A 60 -0.58 4.39 9.99
N GLY A 61 0.22 3.61 10.72
CA GLY A 61 -0.22 2.85 11.89
C GLY A 61 -1.14 1.68 11.58
N LEU A 62 -1.20 1.24 10.32
CA LEU A 62 -2.09 0.17 9.89
C LEU A 62 -1.44 -1.19 10.09
N THR A 63 -1.31 -1.67 11.32
CA THR A 63 -0.63 -2.95 11.63
C THR A 63 -1.44 -4.18 11.25
N ARG A 64 -2.77 -4.10 11.30
CA ARG A 64 -3.66 -5.25 11.05
C ARG A 64 -3.80 -5.53 9.56
N GLN A 65 -3.56 -6.79 9.17
CA GLN A 65 -3.68 -7.28 7.80
C GLN A 65 -5.04 -6.99 7.15
N CYS A 66 -6.13 -7.03 7.92
CA CYS A 66 -7.46 -6.76 7.41
C CYS A 66 -7.61 -5.33 6.91
N CYS A 67 -7.06 -4.34 7.62
CA CYS A 67 -7.12 -2.95 7.20
C CYS A 67 -6.12 -2.71 6.03
N ARG A 68 -4.96 -3.38 5.98
CA ARG A 68 -3.99 -3.30 4.86
C ARG A 68 -4.51 -3.83 3.52
N ARG A 69 -5.25 -4.96 3.55
CA ARG A 69 -5.85 -5.54 2.34
C ARG A 69 -6.63 -4.50 1.54
N HIS A 70 -7.43 -3.67 2.23
CA HIS A 70 -8.25 -2.66 1.58
C HIS A 70 -7.44 -1.55 0.90
N LEU A 71 -6.20 -1.27 1.31
CA LEU A 71 -5.34 -0.31 0.60
C LEU A 71 -4.60 -0.97 -0.57
N LEU A 72 -4.08 -2.19 -0.36
CA LEU A 72 -3.30 -2.90 -1.37
C LEU A 72 -4.13 -3.34 -2.58
N THR A 73 -5.35 -3.84 -2.35
CA THR A 73 -6.19 -4.43 -3.41
C THR A 73 -7.23 -3.46 -3.96
N HIS A 74 -7.17 -2.18 -3.58
CA HIS A 74 -8.15 -1.20 -4.05
C HIS A 74 -7.85 -0.78 -5.48
N VAL A 75 -8.80 -1.04 -6.37
CA VAL A 75 -8.78 -0.58 -7.76
C VAL A 75 -9.72 0.60 -7.89
N ASP A 76 -9.16 1.74 -8.28
CA ASP A 76 -9.92 2.97 -8.49
C ASP A 76 -10.46 2.98 -9.94
N ILE A 77 -11.59 2.30 -10.15
CA ILE A 77 -12.30 2.28 -11.45
C ILE A 77 -13.01 3.63 -11.67
N GLU A 78 -12.73 4.35 -12.75
CA GLU A 78 -13.48 5.56 -13.14
C GLU A 78 -14.95 5.25 -13.52
#